data_AF-A0A9P3KA40-F1
#
_entry.id   AF-A0A9P3KA40-F1
#
_cell.length_a   1.000
_cell.length_b   1.000
_cell.length_c   1.000
_cell.angle_alpha   90.00
_cell.angle_beta   90.00
_cell.angle_gamma   90.00
#
_symmetry.space_group_name_H-M   'P 1'
#
loop_
_entity.id
_entity.type
_entity.pdbx_description
1 polymer ?
#
loop_
_entity_poly.entity_id
_entity_poly.type
_entity_poly.pdbx_seq_one_letter_code
_entity_poly.pdbx_strand_id
1 'polypeptide(L)'
;LRGVIIYLDDILIYSRSREQHLQDLDAVFTLLHKNRLITKGSKCDFLKQELEFLGHVVSTEGVKIDPKKIKTIQEWKPPTNIKELQSFLGFFNYIRRFIPNMAGLSAPLTDRLKDHDCFLWGEKQQAAFDQLKIALTLPLVLRIFDPDCPYEVITDANDISIGAVLLQDFGDGLHPVVYESRKLQGAEKNYTVHDNEMLAIVHAFKTWRCYLTGADVTHTTATGHYFNKRDTSRIWVPGYDLLRTLLIQESHENPTSGHFGVDKTMKSLQRNYYWPNMADDVRKYVSSCTACQIMKSSHQRAAGLLQPLDPPQRPWQYITMDYVTGLPAGPSGNDAILVVVDRLRKMAHFIACQQTITTEQTAQLSIANVFRLHGLPTAIISDRDPKFTSKFWRHLWDQFGTKLQFSSAYHPQTDGRTERVKQTMEQLIQTTCSDPQTWEKSLPLLEFAYNNAPSATTHQSPFFLNY
;
A
#
# COMPACT_ATOMS: atom_id res chain seq x y z
N LEU A 1 -8.02 -28.98 -13.66
CA LEU A 1 -9.02 -28.70 -14.72
C LEU A 1 -9.72 -27.40 -14.31
N ARG A 2 -9.71 -26.33 -15.13
CA ARG A 2 -10.19 -25.00 -14.72
C ARG A 2 -11.73 -24.90 -14.61
N GLY A 3 -12.48 -25.67 -15.41
CA GLY A 3 -13.95 -25.65 -15.45
C GLY A 3 -14.65 -26.71 -14.59
N VAL A 4 -14.02 -27.18 -13.52
CA VAL A 4 -14.56 -28.24 -12.66
C VAL A 4 -14.76 -27.72 -11.24
N ILE A 5 -15.99 -27.76 -10.75
CA ILE A 5 -16.37 -27.42 -9.37
C ILE A 5 -16.77 -28.72 -8.68
N ILE A 6 -16.19 -28.97 -7.51
CA ILE A 6 -16.46 -30.17 -6.71
C ILE A 6 -16.98 -29.72 -5.35
N TYR A 7 -18.09 -30.29 -4.91
CA TYR A 7 -18.61 -30.13 -3.56
C TYR A 7 -19.07 -31.48 -3.02
N LEU A 8 -18.30 -32.03 -2.07
CA LEU A 8 -18.51 -33.37 -1.52
C LEU A 8 -18.58 -34.43 -2.64
N ASP A 9 -19.78 -34.95 -2.91
CA ASP A 9 -20.08 -35.97 -3.91
C ASP A 9 -20.58 -35.41 -5.26
N ASP A 10 -20.89 -34.11 -5.32
CA ASP A 10 -21.38 -33.45 -6.54
C ASP A 10 -20.23 -32.82 -7.34
N ILE A 11 -20.20 -33.11 -8.65
CA ILE A 11 -19.20 -32.58 -9.59
C ILE A 11 -19.93 -31.83 -10.70
N LEU A 12 -19.65 -30.53 -10.82
CA LEU A 12 -20.10 -29.68 -11.92
C LEU A 12 -18.94 -29.44 -12.88
N ILE A 13 -19.19 -29.67 -14.16
CA ILE A 13 -18.23 -29.42 -15.23
C ILE A 13 -18.86 -28.41 -16.18
N TYR A 14 -18.14 -27.34 -16.52
CA TYR A 14 -18.59 -26.34 -17.48
C TYR A 14 -17.44 -25.91 -18.38
N SER A 15 -17.76 -25.66 -19.65
CA SER A 15 -16.77 -25.33 -20.69
C SER A 15 -17.39 -24.38 -21.71
N ARG A 16 -16.56 -23.59 -22.40
CA ARG A 16 -17.02 -22.57 -23.36
C ARG A 16 -17.48 -23.14 -24.71
N SER A 17 -16.94 -24.30 -25.12
CA SER A 17 -17.34 -25.00 -26.34
C SER A 17 -17.64 -26.47 -26.07
N ARG A 18 -18.40 -27.09 -26.97
CA ARG A 18 -18.76 -28.51 -26.87
C ARG A 18 -17.54 -29.40 -26.99
N GLU A 19 -16.61 -29.05 -27.87
CA GLU A 19 -15.37 -29.81 -28.11
C GLU A 19 -14.50 -29.82 -26.85
N GLN A 20 -14.32 -28.65 -26.23
CA GLN A 20 -13.60 -28.54 -24.96
C GLN A 20 -14.31 -29.31 -23.85
N HIS A 21 -15.64 -29.26 -23.81
CA HIS A 21 -16.42 -29.97 -22.80
C HIS A 21 -16.25 -31.49 -22.85
N LEU A 22 -16.18 -32.07 -24.06
CA LEU A 22 -15.92 -33.49 -24.22
C LEU A 22 -14.51 -33.88 -23.75
N GLN A 23 -13.51 -33.04 -23.99
CA GLN A 23 -12.16 -33.24 -23.47
C GLN A 23 -12.11 -33.13 -21.94
N ASP A 24 -12.80 -32.16 -21.36
CA ASP A 24 -12.88 -31.98 -19.91
C ASP A 24 -13.59 -33.17 -19.25
N LEU A 25 -14.67 -33.68 -19.85
CA LEU A 25 -15.37 -34.89 -19.39
C LEU A 25 -14.46 -36.11 -19.41
N ASP A 26 -13.74 -36.33 -20.50
CA ASP A 26 -12.81 -37.47 -20.64
C ASP A 26 -11.70 -37.41 -19.58
N ALA A 27 -11.14 -36.22 -19.34
CA ALA A 27 -10.15 -36.01 -18.30
C ALA A 27 -10.71 -36.28 -16.89
N VAL A 28 -11.92 -35.82 -16.58
CA VAL A 28 -12.57 -36.09 -15.29
C VAL A 28 -12.86 -37.57 -15.11
N PHE A 29 -13.42 -38.25 -16.12
CA PHE A 29 -13.73 -39.68 -16.03
C PHE A 29 -12.48 -40.54 -15.92
N THR A 30 -11.42 -40.20 -16.65
CA THR A 30 -10.12 -40.86 -16.51
C THR A 30 -9.59 -40.74 -15.08
N LEU A 31 -9.75 -39.56 -14.46
CA LEU A 31 -9.32 -39.31 -13.09
C LEU A 31 -10.18 -40.09 -12.07
N LEU A 32 -11.50 -40.11 -12.25
CA LEU A 32 -12.42 -40.87 -11.40
C LEU A 32 -12.12 -42.37 -11.48
N HIS A 33 -11.92 -42.90 -12.69
CA HIS A 33 -11.59 -44.30 -12.93
C HIS A 33 -10.25 -44.67 -12.29
N LYS A 34 -9.21 -43.84 -12.46
CA LYS A 34 -7.90 -44.04 -11.83
C LYS A 34 -7.99 -44.11 -10.30
N ASN A 35 -8.88 -43.33 -9.70
CA ASN A 35 -9.10 -43.31 -8.25
C ASN A 35 -10.20 -44.27 -7.77
N ARG A 36 -10.69 -45.16 -8.64
CA ARG A 36 -11.74 -46.16 -8.33
C ARG A 36 -13.05 -45.56 -7.81
N LEU A 37 -13.39 -44.35 -8.27
CA LEU A 37 -14.66 -43.70 -7.98
C LEU A 37 -15.65 -43.98 -9.12
N ILE A 38 -16.91 -44.24 -8.74
CA ILE A 38 -17.98 -44.59 -9.69
C ILE A 38 -19.09 -43.54 -9.58
N THR A 39 -19.50 -43.00 -10.72
CA THR A 39 -20.65 -42.10 -10.81
C THR A 39 -21.92 -42.89 -11.07
N LYS A 40 -23.02 -42.49 -10.44
CA LYS A 40 -24.33 -43.12 -10.65
C LYS A 40 -24.99 -42.48 -11.88
N GLY A 41 -24.90 -43.14 -13.04
CA GLY A 41 -25.40 -42.60 -14.32
C GLY A 41 -26.85 -42.11 -14.31
N SER A 42 -27.73 -42.73 -13.52
CA SER A 42 -29.13 -42.28 -13.38
C SER A 42 -29.30 -40.92 -12.68
N LYS A 43 -28.25 -40.40 -12.05
CA LYS A 43 -28.21 -39.09 -11.39
C LYS A 43 -27.30 -38.09 -12.13
N CYS A 44 -26.71 -38.50 -13.25
CA CYS A 44 -25.81 -37.65 -14.03
C CYS A 44 -26.59 -36.99 -15.16
N ASP A 45 -26.37 -35.68 -15.30
CA ASP A 45 -26.86 -34.88 -16.41
C ASP A 45 -25.68 -34.47 -17.29
N PHE A 46 -25.79 -34.67 -18.60
CA PHE A 46 -24.71 -34.40 -19.55
C PHE A 46 -25.14 -33.42 -20.64
N LEU A 47 -24.22 -32.54 -21.05
CA LEU A 47 -24.37 -31.65 -22.20
C LEU A 47 -25.65 -30.78 -22.16
N LYS A 48 -26.08 -30.38 -20.96
CA LYS A 48 -27.21 -29.46 -20.79
C LYS A 48 -26.73 -28.01 -20.77
N GLN A 49 -27.56 -27.10 -21.29
CA GLN A 49 -27.34 -25.65 -21.18
C GLN A 49 -27.81 -25.10 -19.83
N GLU A 50 -28.66 -25.84 -19.13
CA GLU A 50 -29.20 -25.51 -17.81
C GLU A 50 -29.31 -26.79 -16.97
N LEU A 51 -28.87 -26.74 -15.71
CA LEU A 51 -28.94 -27.86 -14.78
C LEU A 51 -29.06 -27.40 -13.32
N GLU A 52 -29.52 -28.30 -12.44
CA GLU A 52 -29.57 -28.05 -11.00
C GLU A 52 -28.29 -28.51 -10.30
N PHE A 53 -27.68 -27.64 -9.49
CA PHE A 53 -26.47 -27.92 -8.72
C PHE A 53 -26.54 -27.24 -7.34
N LEU A 54 -26.39 -28.00 -6.25
CA LEU A 54 -26.48 -27.53 -4.86
C LEU A 54 -27.74 -26.68 -4.56
N GLY A 55 -28.86 -27.05 -5.18
CA GLY A 55 -30.14 -26.38 -5.03
C GLY A 55 -30.25 -25.02 -5.72
N HIS A 56 -29.34 -24.74 -6.66
CA HIS A 56 -29.36 -23.60 -7.57
C HIS A 56 -29.48 -24.09 -9.02
N VAL A 57 -29.98 -23.23 -9.89
CA VAL A 57 -30.04 -23.47 -11.34
C VAL A 57 -28.83 -22.80 -11.97
N VAL A 58 -27.97 -23.58 -12.61
CA VAL A 58 -26.78 -23.09 -13.32
C VAL A 58 -27.08 -23.12 -14.82
N SER A 59 -26.92 -21.98 -15.47
CA SER A 59 -27.21 -21.79 -16.90
C SER A 59 -26.10 -20.98 -17.59
N THR A 60 -26.21 -20.81 -18.90
CA THR A 60 -25.32 -19.93 -19.69
C THR A 60 -25.40 -18.46 -19.26
N GLU A 61 -26.53 -18.03 -18.70
CA GLU A 61 -26.71 -16.66 -18.19
C GLU A 61 -26.11 -16.46 -16.79
N GLY A 62 -25.82 -17.56 -16.07
CA GLY A 62 -25.32 -17.54 -14.71
C GLY A 62 -26.09 -18.47 -13.77
N VAL A 63 -25.92 -18.21 -12.48
CA VAL A 63 -26.51 -18.96 -11.37
C VAL A 63 -27.77 -18.25 -10.89
N LYS A 64 -28.87 -18.99 -10.80
CA LYS A 64 -30.17 -18.53 -10.31
C LYS A 64 -30.63 -19.40 -9.14
N ILE A 65 -31.53 -18.85 -8.32
CA ILE A 65 -32.22 -19.65 -7.30
C ILE A 65 -33.28 -20.50 -7.99
N ASP A 66 -33.49 -21.73 -7.54
CA ASP A 66 -34.56 -22.60 -8.04
C ASP A 66 -35.93 -21.87 -7.94
N PRO A 67 -36.63 -21.65 -9.08
CA PRO A 67 -37.95 -21.01 -9.10
C PRO A 67 -38.97 -21.66 -8.18
N LYS A 68 -38.88 -22.97 -7.92
CA LYS A 68 -39.76 -23.67 -6.98
C LYS A 68 -39.57 -23.16 -5.55
N LYS A 69 -38.32 -22.95 -5.13
CA LYS A 69 -38.00 -22.38 -3.81
C LYS A 69 -38.48 -20.94 -3.68
N ILE A 70 -38.37 -20.15 -4.75
CA ILE A 70 -38.87 -18.76 -4.77
C ILE A 70 -40.39 -18.74 -4.57
N LYS A 71 -41.15 -19.57 -5.30
CA LYS A 71 -42.61 -19.64 -5.19
C LYS A 71 -43.08 -19.96 -3.77
N THR A 72 -42.50 -20.99 -3.15
CA THR A 72 -42.82 -21.38 -1.77
C THR A 72 -42.69 -20.22 -0.77
N ILE A 73 -41.79 -19.28 -1.04
CA ILE A 73 -41.45 -18.18 -0.13
C ILE A 73 -42.28 -16.94 -0.40
N GLN A 74 -42.66 -16.71 -1.66
CA GLN A 74 -43.65 -15.69 -1.98
C GLN A 74 -44.99 -15.98 -1.30
N GLU A 75 -45.32 -17.24 -1.06
CA GLU A 75 -46.55 -17.66 -0.35
C GLU A 75 -46.40 -17.66 1.18
N TRP A 76 -45.20 -17.44 1.71
CA TRP A 76 -44.96 -17.49 3.16
C TRP A 76 -45.70 -16.37 3.89
N LYS A 77 -46.39 -16.74 4.97
CA LYS A 77 -47.06 -15.83 5.90
C LYS A 77 -46.05 -15.19 6.88
N PRO A 78 -46.36 -14.00 7.41
CA PRO A 78 -45.55 -13.38 8.47
C PRO A 78 -45.35 -14.33 9.66
N PRO A 79 -44.10 -14.50 10.14
CA PRO A 79 -43.80 -15.31 11.33
C PRO A 79 -44.59 -14.85 12.56
N THR A 80 -45.11 -15.81 13.32
CA THR A 80 -45.85 -15.57 14.56
C THR A 80 -45.06 -15.94 15.81
N ASN A 81 -43.89 -16.58 15.63
CA ASN A 81 -43.02 -17.01 16.71
C ASN A 81 -41.54 -17.00 16.28
N ILE A 82 -40.64 -17.12 17.25
CA ILE A 82 -39.18 -17.08 17.03
C ILE A 82 -38.70 -18.22 16.11
N LYS A 83 -39.29 -19.42 16.20
CA LYS A 83 -38.87 -20.56 15.37
C LYS A 83 -39.19 -20.33 13.89
N GLU A 84 -40.39 -19.82 13.61
CA GLU A 84 -40.79 -19.42 12.26
C GLU A 84 -39.89 -18.31 11.71
N LEU A 85 -39.55 -17.33 12.57
CA LEU A 85 -38.64 -16.25 12.19
C LEU A 85 -37.23 -16.76 11.90
N GLN A 86 -36.71 -17.69 12.71
CA GLN A 86 -35.41 -18.34 12.48
C GLN A 86 -35.40 -19.13 11.17
N SER A 87 -36.47 -19.87 10.87
CA SER A 87 -36.63 -20.59 9.61
C SER A 87 -36.61 -19.63 8.42
N PHE A 88 -37.36 -18.53 8.51
CA PHE A 88 -37.40 -17.47 7.49
C PHE A 88 -36.02 -16.86 7.27
N LEU A 89 -35.35 -16.40 8.32
CA LEU A 89 -34.01 -15.81 8.23
C LEU A 89 -32.94 -16.83 7.78
N GLY A 90 -33.10 -18.11 8.15
CA GLY A 90 -32.23 -19.20 7.70
C GLY A 90 -32.23 -19.36 6.18
N PHE A 91 -33.40 -19.25 5.55
CA PHE A 91 -33.49 -19.25 4.10
C PHE A 91 -32.81 -18.02 3.48
N PHE A 92 -33.10 -16.81 3.99
CA PHE A 92 -32.49 -15.60 3.45
C PHE A 92 -30.96 -15.59 3.62
N ASN A 93 -30.44 -16.24 4.66
CA ASN A 93 -29.01 -16.47 4.80
C ASN A 93 -28.45 -17.42 3.72
N TYR A 94 -29.19 -18.46 3.32
CA TYR A 94 -28.80 -19.35 2.22
C TYR A 94 -28.68 -18.60 0.88
N ILE A 95 -29.57 -17.64 0.61
CA ILE A 95 -29.55 -16.85 -0.62
C ILE A 95 -28.93 -15.45 -0.48
N ARG A 96 -28.29 -15.14 0.65
CA ARG A 96 -27.79 -13.78 0.95
C ARG A 96 -26.88 -13.22 -0.14
N ARG A 97 -26.13 -14.10 -0.82
CA ARG A 97 -25.20 -13.75 -1.90
C ARG A 97 -25.86 -13.15 -3.14
N PHE A 98 -27.18 -13.30 -3.28
CA PHE A 98 -27.97 -12.77 -4.39
C PHE A 98 -28.61 -11.42 -4.06
N ILE A 99 -28.78 -11.09 -2.78
CA ILE A 99 -29.58 -9.94 -2.34
C ILE A 99 -28.66 -8.78 -1.94
N PRO A 100 -28.75 -7.61 -2.61
CA PRO A 100 -28.01 -6.43 -2.20
C PRO A 100 -28.47 -5.93 -0.82
N ASN A 101 -27.51 -5.61 0.04
CA ASN A 101 -27.75 -5.07 1.39
C ASN A 101 -28.76 -5.87 2.26
N MET A 102 -28.71 -7.20 2.18
CA MET A 102 -29.59 -8.10 2.94
C MET A 102 -29.53 -7.87 4.46
N ALA A 103 -28.34 -7.55 4.99
CA ALA A 103 -28.15 -7.31 6.43
C ALA A 103 -28.91 -6.08 6.92
N GLY A 104 -29.00 -5.01 6.12
CA GLY A 104 -29.80 -3.84 6.43
C GLY A 104 -31.29 -4.14 6.41
N LEU A 105 -31.77 -4.80 5.34
CA LEU A 105 -33.17 -5.19 5.17
C LEU A 105 -33.68 -6.10 6.29
N SER A 106 -32.86 -7.08 6.70
CA SER A 106 -33.21 -8.02 7.76
C SER A 106 -32.89 -7.53 9.18
N ALA A 107 -32.32 -6.34 9.35
CA ALA A 107 -31.95 -5.81 10.66
C ALA A 107 -33.13 -5.75 11.66
N PRO A 108 -34.34 -5.28 11.27
CA PRO A 108 -35.50 -5.23 12.17
C PRO A 108 -36.02 -6.61 12.59
N LEU A 109 -35.78 -7.62 11.75
CA LEU A 109 -36.18 -9.02 11.99
C LEU A 109 -35.16 -9.73 12.89
N THR A 110 -33.86 -9.59 12.60
CA THR A 110 -32.78 -10.19 13.39
C THR A 110 -32.73 -9.65 14.82
N ASP A 111 -33.10 -8.38 15.05
CA ASP A 111 -33.19 -7.82 16.40
C ASP A 111 -34.27 -8.48 17.27
N ARG A 112 -35.28 -9.12 16.66
CA ARG A 112 -36.32 -9.86 17.39
C ARG A 112 -35.87 -11.25 17.84
N LEU A 113 -34.75 -11.77 17.34
CA LEU A 113 -34.22 -13.07 17.77
C LEU A 113 -33.71 -13.07 19.22
N LYS A 114 -33.49 -11.89 19.81
CA LYS A 114 -32.96 -11.70 21.17
C LYS A 114 -34.05 -11.54 22.23
N ASP A 115 -35.30 -11.29 21.82
CA ASP A 115 -36.44 -11.16 22.74
C ASP A 115 -37.02 -12.55 23.01
N HIS A 116 -36.70 -13.11 24.19
CA HIS A 116 -37.17 -14.44 24.58
C HIS A 116 -38.56 -14.43 25.24
N ASP A 117 -38.99 -13.29 25.78
CA ASP A 117 -40.15 -13.22 26.67
C ASP A 117 -41.45 -12.79 25.98
N CYS A 118 -41.40 -12.04 24.86
CA CYS A 118 -42.59 -11.63 24.12
C CYS A 118 -42.29 -11.38 22.63
N PHE A 119 -42.89 -12.18 21.74
CA PHE A 119 -42.76 -12.02 20.30
C PHE A 119 -43.69 -10.89 19.81
N LEU A 120 -43.16 -9.68 19.70
CA LEU A 120 -43.87 -8.52 19.18
C LEU A 120 -43.55 -8.31 17.69
N TRP A 121 -44.59 -8.38 16.85
CA TRP A 121 -44.52 -8.12 15.42
C TRP A 121 -45.16 -6.75 15.10
N GLY A 122 -44.33 -5.75 14.84
CA GLY A 122 -44.78 -4.39 14.54
C GLY A 122 -44.66 -4.04 13.06
N GLU A 123 -45.00 -2.79 12.72
CA GLU A 123 -44.93 -2.26 11.36
C GLU A 123 -43.52 -2.34 10.76
N LYS A 124 -42.47 -2.11 11.57
CA LYS A 124 -41.07 -2.20 11.11
C LYS A 124 -40.68 -3.62 10.71
N GLN A 125 -41.16 -4.63 11.44
CA GLN A 125 -40.92 -6.03 11.10
C GLN A 125 -41.70 -6.43 9.84
N GLN A 126 -42.96 -6.00 9.75
CA GLN A 126 -43.79 -6.25 8.57
C GLN A 126 -43.18 -5.63 7.30
N ALA A 127 -42.75 -4.37 7.37
CA ALA A 127 -42.08 -3.70 6.25
C ALA A 127 -40.79 -4.42 5.82
N ALA A 128 -39.96 -4.85 6.77
CA ALA A 128 -38.74 -5.62 6.47
C ALA A 128 -39.06 -6.98 5.82
N PHE A 129 -40.09 -7.67 6.31
CA PHE A 129 -40.57 -8.94 5.73
C PHE A 129 -41.05 -8.76 4.29
N ASP A 130 -41.85 -7.73 4.03
CA ASP A 130 -42.38 -7.44 2.70
C ASP A 130 -41.28 -7.01 1.73
N GLN A 131 -40.34 -6.17 2.17
CA GLN A 131 -39.17 -5.77 1.37
C GLN A 131 -38.30 -6.96 0.97
N LEU A 132 -38.05 -7.90 1.89
CA LEU A 132 -37.30 -9.12 1.60
C LEU A 132 -38.03 -10.01 0.57
N LYS A 133 -39.36 -10.08 0.62
CA LYS A 133 -40.16 -10.79 -0.39
C LYS A 133 -40.13 -10.09 -1.75
N ILE A 134 -40.16 -8.75 -1.78
CA ILE A 134 -40.00 -7.96 -3.01
C ILE A 134 -38.60 -8.17 -3.60
N ALA A 135 -37.55 -8.26 -2.80
CA ALA A 135 -36.20 -8.52 -3.31
C ALA A 135 -36.09 -9.85 -4.09
N LEU A 136 -36.97 -10.82 -3.80
CA LEU A 136 -37.04 -12.10 -4.55
C LEU A 136 -37.74 -11.99 -5.91
N THR A 137 -38.43 -10.88 -6.21
CA THR A 137 -39.09 -10.68 -7.51
C THR A 137 -38.15 -10.07 -8.54
N LEU A 138 -37.03 -9.48 -8.10
CA LEU A 138 -35.99 -8.97 -8.96
C LEU A 138 -35.21 -10.11 -9.64
N PRO A 139 -34.63 -9.89 -10.82
CA PRO A 139 -33.75 -10.87 -11.46
C PRO A 139 -32.47 -11.07 -10.63
N LEU A 140 -32.49 -12.10 -9.77
CA LEU A 140 -31.37 -12.51 -8.90
C LEU A 140 -30.40 -13.44 -9.64
N VAL A 141 -29.84 -12.97 -10.74
CA VAL A 141 -28.88 -13.74 -11.55
C VAL A 141 -27.46 -13.31 -11.21
N LEU A 142 -26.62 -14.26 -10.82
CA LEU A 142 -25.18 -14.02 -10.60
C LEU A 142 -24.36 -14.70 -11.68
N ARG A 143 -23.35 -14.00 -12.22
CA ARG A 143 -22.39 -14.64 -13.13
C ARG A 143 -21.39 -15.47 -12.34
N ILE A 144 -20.91 -16.56 -12.96
CA ILE A 144 -19.84 -17.37 -12.39
C ILE A 144 -18.54 -16.56 -12.49
N PHE A 145 -17.78 -16.51 -11.39
CA PHE A 145 -16.50 -15.82 -11.33
C PHE A 145 -15.52 -16.37 -12.38
N ASP A 146 -14.93 -15.48 -13.17
CA ASP A 146 -13.85 -15.83 -14.11
C ASP A 146 -12.54 -15.15 -13.67
N PRO A 147 -11.51 -15.89 -13.23
CA PRO A 147 -10.25 -15.31 -12.77
C PRO A 147 -9.50 -14.49 -13.83
N ASP A 148 -9.77 -14.75 -15.12
CA ASP A 148 -9.11 -14.07 -16.23
C ASP A 148 -9.81 -12.75 -16.61
N CYS A 149 -10.98 -12.44 -16.01
CA CYS A 149 -11.74 -11.21 -16.24
C CYS A 149 -11.46 -10.14 -15.17
N PRO A 150 -11.36 -8.86 -15.56
CA PRO A 150 -11.24 -7.77 -14.60
C PRO A 150 -12.49 -7.70 -13.72
N TYR A 151 -12.31 -7.37 -12.45
CA TYR A 151 -13.39 -7.21 -11.50
C TYR A 151 -13.36 -5.84 -10.83
N GLU A 152 -14.55 -5.39 -10.47
CA GLU A 152 -14.78 -4.17 -9.73
C GLU A 152 -15.49 -4.52 -8.42
N VAL A 153 -14.93 -4.06 -7.30
CA VAL A 153 -15.59 -4.16 -6.00
C VAL A 153 -16.20 -2.83 -5.66
N ILE A 154 -17.52 -2.83 -5.46
CA ILE A 154 -18.27 -1.66 -4.98
C ILE A 154 -18.71 -1.89 -3.55
N THR A 155 -18.39 -0.96 -2.66
CA THR A 155 -18.80 -1.01 -1.26
C THR A 155 -19.66 0.19 -0.88
N ASP A 156 -20.58 -0.06 0.03
CA ASP A 156 -21.48 0.94 0.60
C ASP A 156 -21.65 0.71 2.09
N ALA A 157 -22.00 1.76 2.83
CA ALA A 157 -22.23 1.69 4.26
C ALA A 157 -23.31 2.68 4.70
N ASN A 158 -24.12 2.26 5.66
CA ASN A 158 -25.10 3.10 6.33
C ASN A 158 -25.04 2.89 7.85
N ASP A 159 -25.85 3.63 8.60
CA ASP A 159 -25.87 3.61 10.08
C ASP A 159 -26.27 2.24 10.69
N ILE A 160 -26.72 1.29 9.88
CA ILE A 160 -27.22 -0.02 10.32
C ILE A 160 -26.29 -1.14 9.86
N SER A 161 -25.74 -1.06 8.66
CA SER A 161 -25.05 -2.14 7.98
C SER A 161 -24.06 -1.65 6.92
N ILE A 162 -23.07 -2.51 6.64
CA ILE A 162 -22.16 -2.41 5.51
C ILE A 162 -22.59 -3.38 4.41
N GLY A 163 -22.33 -3.02 3.16
CA GLY A 163 -22.62 -3.80 1.97
C GLY A 163 -21.49 -3.76 0.95
N ALA A 164 -21.40 -4.79 0.13
CA ALA A 164 -20.45 -4.87 -0.97
C ALA A 164 -21.03 -5.70 -2.12
N VAL A 165 -20.61 -5.39 -3.34
CA VAL A 165 -20.82 -6.22 -4.54
C VAL A 165 -19.51 -6.39 -5.30
N LEU A 166 -19.25 -7.62 -5.74
CA LEU A 166 -18.19 -7.92 -6.70
C LEU A 166 -18.82 -8.04 -8.08
N LEU A 167 -18.37 -7.19 -9.00
CA LEU A 167 -18.80 -7.10 -10.39
C LEU A 167 -17.68 -7.57 -11.31
N GLN A 168 -18.03 -8.18 -12.44
CA GLN A 168 -17.08 -8.52 -13.51
C GLN A 168 -17.62 -8.10 -14.86
N ASP A 169 -16.73 -7.61 -15.72
CA ASP A 169 -17.06 -7.33 -17.12
C ASP A 169 -16.69 -8.54 -17.98
N PHE A 170 -17.71 -9.12 -18.62
CA PHE A 170 -17.56 -10.28 -19.52
C PHE A 170 -17.63 -9.88 -21.01
N GLY A 171 -17.53 -8.59 -21.32
CA GLY A 171 -17.61 -8.03 -22.68
C GLY A 171 -18.99 -7.46 -23.04
N ASP A 172 -19.97 -7.58 -22.14
CA ASP A 172 -21.34 -7.10 -22.27
C ASP A 172 -21.76 -6.17 -21.11
N GLY A 173 -20.79 -5.66 -20.35
CA GLY A 173 -20.99 -4.76 -19.22
C GLY A 173 -20.72 -5.43 -17.87
N LEU A 174 -20.83 -4.64 -16.80
CA LEU A 174 -20.59 -5.10 -15.43
C LEU A 174 -21.76 -5.95 -14.93
N HIS A 175 -21.46 -7.20 -14.59
CA HIS A 175 -22.43 -8.14 -14.02
C HIS A 175 -22.05 -8.54 -12.59
N PRO A 176 -23.04 -8.68 -11.68
CA PRO A 176 -22.78 -9.12 -10.31
C PRO A 176 -22.38 -10.59 -10.27
N VAL A 177 -21.30 -10.86 -9.54
CA VAL A 177 -20.80 -12.20 -9.23
C VAL A 177 -21.23 -12.62 -7.83
N VAL A 178 -21.14 -11.69 -6.87
CA VAL A 178 -21.52 -11.96 -5.48
C VAL A 178 -21.84 -10.66 -4.74
N TYR A 179 -22.90 -10.68 -3.93
CA TYR A 179 -23.22 -9.66 -2.93
C TYR A 179 -22.79 -10.12 -1.53
N GLU A 180 -22.35 -9.17 -0.70
CA GLU A 180 -22.03 -9.39 0.70
C GLU A 180 -22.60 -8.23 1.53
N SER A 181 -23.09 -8.53 2.74
CA SER A 181 -23.56 -7.48 3.65
C SER A 181 -23.52 -7.96 5.10
N ARG A 182 -23.27 -7.02 6.02
CA ARG A 182 -23.13 -7.31 7.46
C ARG A 182 -23.69 -6.16 8.28
N LYS A 183 -24.40 -6.48 9.36
CA LYS A 183 -24.89 -5.50 10.35
C LYS A 183 -23.73 -4.98 11.21
N LEU A 184 -23.74 -3.70 11.54
CA LEU A 184 -22.78 -3.09 12.47
C LEU A 184 -22.95 -3.64 13.89
N GLN A 185 -21.84 -3.92 14.58
CA GLN A 185 -21.81 -4.56 15.89
C GLN A 185 -21.05 -3.73 16.94
N GLY A 186 -21.57 -3.70 18.17
CA GLY A 186 -20.89 -3.09 19.32
C GLY A 186 -20.44 -1.66 19.06
N ALA A 187 -19.13 -1.42 19.17
CA ALA A 187 -18.50 -0.12 18.96
C ALA A 187 -18.61 0.40 17.52
N GLU A 188 -18.79 -0.48 16.53
CA GLU A 188 -18.92 -0.10 15.11
C GLU A 188 -20.15 0.78 14.86
N LYS A 189 -21.18 0.71 15.73
CA LYS A 189 -22.38 1.56 15.59
C LYS A 189 -22.12 3.04 15.88
N ASN A 190 -21.01 3.35 16.56
CA ASN A 190 -20.60 4.71 16.88
C ASN A 190 -19.60 5.27 15.88
N TYR A 191 -19.27 4.50 14.84
CA TYR A 191 -18.36 4.91 13.79
C TYR A 191 -18.95 6.05 12.97
N THR A 192 -18.08 6.93 12.51
CA THR A 192 -18.47 7.95 11.54
C THR A 192 -18.82 7.28 10.21
N VAL A 193 -19.54 8.00 9.33
CA VAL A 193 -19.88 7.51 7.99
C VAL A 193 -18.62 7.00 7.25
N HIS A 194 -17.50 7.71 7.38
CA HIS A 194 -16.24 7.35 6.73
C HIS A 194 -15.57 6.10 7.32
N ASP A 195 -15.63 5.93 8.64
CA ASP A 195 -15.14 4.71 9.29
C ASP A 195 -15.97 3.49 8.87
N ASN A 196 -17.28 3.68 8.68
CA ASN A 196 -18.18 2.65 8.18
C ASN A 196 -17.90 2.31 6.70
N GLU A 197 -17.59 3.30 5.86
CA GLU A 197 -17.14 3.06 4.48
C GLU A 197 -15.84 2.24 4.47
N MET A 198 -14.83 2.62 5.26
CA MET A 198 -13.57 1.88 5.36
C MET A 198 -13.79 0.46 5.88
N LEU A 199 -14.67 0.28 6.85
CA LEU A 199 -15.06 -1.03 7.38
C LEU A 199 -15.71 -1.91 6.31
N ALA A 200 -16.53 -1.34 5.42
CA ALA A 200 -17.13 -2.05 4.29
C ALA A 200 -16.04 -2.59 3.33
N ILE A 201 -15.02 -1.77 3.03
CA ILE A 201 -13.86 -2.18 2.22
C ILE A 201 -13.12 -3.34 2.88
N VAL A 202 -12.70 -3.15 4.14
CA VAL A 202 -11.94 -4.18 4.87
C VAL A 202 -12.73 -5.49 4.98
N HIS A 203 -14.04 -5.42 5.21
CA HIS A 203 -14.91 -6.59 5.27
C HIS A 203 -15.02 -7.31 3.93
N ALA A 204 -15.23 -6.57 2.83
CA ALA A 204 -15.30 -7.14 1.49
C ALA A 204 -14.01 -7.87 1.10
N PHE A 205 -12.86 -7.25 1.35
CA PHE A 205 -11.55 -7.83 1.01
C PHE A 205 -11.21 -9.07 1.85
N LYS A 206 -11.54 -9.05 3.15
CA LYS A 206 -11.38 -10.23 4.00
C LYS A 206 -12.29 -11.38 3.57
N THR A 207 -13.55 -11.07 3.25
CA THR A 207 -14.56 -12.07 2.88
C THR A 207 -14.23 -12.70 1.53
N TRP A 208 -13.82 -11.90 0.55
CA TRP A 208 -13.55 -12.34 -0.81
C TRP A 208 -12.07 -12.55 -1.09
N ARG A 209 -11.26 -12.78 -0.05
CA ARG A 209 -9.83 -13.09 -0.20
C ARG A 209 -9.60 -14.23 -1.21
N CYS A 210 -10.47 -15.24 -1.24
CA CYS A 210 -10.38 -16.35 -2.20
C CYS A 210 -10.56 -15.93 -3.67
N TYR A 211 -11.28 -14.84 -3.95
CA TYR A 211 -11.47 -14.29 -5.29
C TYR A 211 -10.41 -13.23 -5.64
N LEU A 212 -10.03 -12.42 -4.65
CA LEU A 212 -9.21 -11.21 -4.84
C LEU A 212 -7.70 -11.46 -4.73
N THR A 213 -7.25 -12.63 -4.28
CA THR A 213 -5.82 -12.92 -4.11
C THR A 213 -5.15 -13.13 -5.46
N GLY A 214 -4.20 -12.26 -5.81
CA GLY A 214 -3.33 -12.42 -6.98
C GLY A 214 -3.86 -11.83 -8.29
N ALA A 215 -4.92 -11.02 -8.24
CA ALA A 215 -5.49 -10.38 -9.42
C ALA A 215 -5.56 -8.85 -9.29
N ASP A 216 -5.61 -8.15 -10.42
CA ASP A 216 -5.62 -6.69 -10.52
C ASP A 216 -7.02 -6.13 -10.14
N VAL A 217 -7.15 -5.60 -8.92
CA VAL A 217 -8.42 -5.11 -8.35
C VAL A 217 -8.66 -3.65 -8.73
N THR A 218 -9.83 -3.31 -9.29
CA THR A 218 -10.35 -1.92 -9.29
C THR A 218 -11.41 -1.79 -8.19
N HIS A 219 -11.31 -0.76 -7.33
CA HIS A 219 -12.24 -0.56 -6.21
C HIS A 219 -12.91 0.82 -6.24
N THR A 220 -14.23 0.84 -6.09
CA THR A 220 -15.06 2.05 -6.18
C THR A 220 -16.02 2.12 -4.99
N THR A 221 -15.95 3.17 -4.16
CA THR A 221 -17.01 3.43 -3.17
C THR A 221 -18.12 4.30 -3.77
N ALA A 222 -19.29 4.35 -3.15
CA ALA A 222 -20.38 5.27 -3.50
C ALA A 222 -19.96 6.77 -3.49
N THR A 223 -18.86 7.10 -2.80
CA THR A 223 -18.28 8.45 -2.66
C THR A 223 -17.12 8.77 -3.63
N GLY A 224 -16.68 7.81 -4.45
CA GLY A 224 -15.65 8.01 -5.48
C GLY A 224 -14.43 7.08 -5.38
N HIS A 225 -13.78 6.84 -6.52
CA HIS A 225 -12.71 5.86 -6.72
C HIS A 225 -11.54 5.98 -5.72
N TYR A 226 -11.10 4.86 -5.14
CA TYR A 226 -9.82 4.81 -4.41
C TYR A 226 -8.60 4.58 -5.33
N PHE A 227 -8.81 4.35 -6.63
CA PHE A 227 -7.74 4.12 -7.61
C PHE A 227 -8.03 4.83 -8.94
N ASN A 228 -7.09 5.65 -9.42
CA ASN A 228 -7.18 6.27 -10.75
C ASN A 228 -6.39 5.47 -11.81
N LYS A 229 -7.12 5.19 -12.88
CA LYS A 229 -6.90 4.50 -14.15
C LYS A 229 -5.66 4.86 -15.01
N ARG A 230 -4.58 5.48 -14.50
CA ARG A 230 -3.40 5.83 -15.34
C ARG A 230 -2.01 5.62 -14.75
N ASP A 231 -1.88 5.38 -13.44
CA ASP A 231 -0.59 5.09 -12.81
C ASP A 231 -0.83 4.12 -11.65
N THR A 232 -0.64 2.82 -11.91
CA THR A 232 -0.97 1.71 -10.99
C THR A 232 -0.09 1.66 -9.74
N SER A 233 0.88 2.57 -9.57
CA SER A 233 1.78 2.59 -8.42
C SER A 233 1.39 3.59 -7.32
N ARG A 234 0.32 4.39 -7.49
CA ARG A 234 0.00 5.50 -6.58
C ARG A 234 -1.46 5.47 -6.11
N ILE A 235 -1.66 5.66 -4.82
CA ILE A 235 -2.95 5.71 -4.12
C ILE A 235 -3.56 7.10 -4.30
N TRP A 236 -4.80 7.18 -4.80
CA TRP A 236 -5.48 8.47 -4.89
C TRP A 236 -6.01 8.91 -3.53
N VAL A 237 -5.77 10.16 -3.13
CA VAL A 237 -6.19 10.71 -1.84
C VAL A 237 -7.41 11.63 -2.04
N PRO A 238 -8.58 11.30 -1.44
CA PRO A 238 -9.78 12.09 -1.61
C PRO A 238 -9.65 13.51 -1.06
N GLY A 239 -10.63 14.37 -1.38
CA GLY A 239 -10.73 15.79 -1.00
C GLY A 239 -10.90 16.05 0.50
N TYR A 240 -10.17 15.34 1.36
CA TYR A 240 -10.16 15.54 2.80
C TYR A 240 -8.90 16.31 3.21
N ASP A 241 -9.07 17.58 3.54
CA ASP A 241 -7.97 18.48 3.89
C ASP A 241 -7.14 17.95 5.05
N LEU A 242 -7.78 17.34 6.06
CA LEU A 242 -7.08 16.76 7.20
C LEU A 242 -6.17 15.59 6.81
N LEU A 243 -6.66 14.65 6.00
CA LEU A 243 -5.88 13.49 5.57
C LEU A 243 -4.71 13.89 4.66
N ARG A 244 -4.96 14.80 3.72
CA ARG A 244 -3.90 15.37 2.87
C ARG A 244 -2.85 16.09 3.72
N THR A 245 -3.30 16.88 4.71
CA THR A 245 -2.40 17.57 5.64
C THR A 245 -1.57 16.59 6.45
N LEU A 246 -2.15 15.51 6.98
CA LEU A 246 -1.42 14.47 7.72
C LEU A 246 -0.39 13.74 6.84
N LEU A 247 -0.73 13.44 5.58
CA LEU A 247 0.22 12.82 4.65
C LEU A 247 1.38 13.77 4.30
N ILE A 248 1.08 15.05 4.07
CA ILE A 248 2.11 16.08 3.83
C ILE A 248 2.97 16.24 5.08
N GLN A 249 2.37 16.27 6.26
CA GLN A 249 3.06 16.35 7.55
C GLN A 249 4.02 15.16 7.72
N GLU A 250 3.54 13.94 7.52
CA GLU A 250 4.37 12.73 7.60
C GLU A 250 5.53 12.76 6.59
N SER A 251 5.26 13.23 5.38
CA SER A 251 6.28 13.32 4.32
C SER A 251 7.23 14.51 4.45
N HIS A 252 6.98 15.42 5.38
CA HIS A 252 7.76 16.65 5.57
C HIS A 252 8.42 16.70 6.95
N GLU A 253 7.66 16.49 8.03
CA GLU A 253 8.07 16.68 9.42
C GLU A 253 8.56 15.40 10.10
N ASN A 254 8.29 14.21 9.54
CA ASN A 254 8.81 12.97 10.12
C ASN A 254 10.36 13.03 10.19
N PRO A 255 10.99 12.57 11.29
CA PRO A 255 12.45 12.51 11.42
C PRO A 255 13.19 11.83 10.26
N THR A 256 12.53 10.92 9.54
CA THR A 256 13.06 10.24 8.34
C THR A 256 12.85 11.01 7.02
N SER A 257 12.09 12.11 7.06
CA SER A 257 11.70 12.94 5.91
C SER A 257 12.46 14.27 5.82
N GLY A 258 13.04 14.77 6.92
CA GLY A 258 14.09 15.80 6.89
C GLY A 258 13.68 17.22 6.48
N HIS A 259 12.41 17.61 6.64
CA HIS A 259 11.91 18.98 6.35
C HIS A 259 12.34 19.55 4.99
N PHE A 260 12.42 18.72 3.94
CA PHE A 260 12.85 19.20 2.64
C PHE A 260 11.87 20.21 2.01
N GLY A 261 12.33 20.98 1.01
CA GLY A 261 11.51 21.93 0.27
C GLY A 261 10.42 21.27 -0.58
N VAL A 262 9.49 22.10 -1.11
CA VAL A 262 8.28 21.68 -1.84
C VAL A 262 8.55 20.56 -2.84
N ASP A 263 9.54 20.69 -3.72
CA ASP A 263 9.82 19.71 -4.77
C ASP A 263 10.18 18.31 -4.24
N LYS A 264 10.94 18.24 -3.14
CA LYS A 264 11.38 16.97 -2.54
C LYS A 264 10.24 16.33 -1.74
N THR A 265 9.49 17.11 -0.98
CA THR A 265 8.28 16.64 -0.28
C THR A 265 7.26 16.11 -1.29
N MET A 266 7.08 16.82 -2.40
CA MET A 266 6.19 16.43 -3.49
C MET A 266 6.63 15.09 -4.11
N LYS A 267 7.92 14.94 -4.46
CA LYS A 267 8.44 13.68 -4.98
C LYS A 267 8.32 12.51 -4.00
N SER A 268 8.50 12.76 -2.69
CA SER A 268 8.32 11.74 -1.66
C SER A 268 6.88 11.23 -1.65
N LEU A 269 5.92 12.15 -1.57
CA LEU A 269 4.48 11.82 -1.59
C LEU A 269 4.07 11.12 -2.89
N GLN A 270 4.54 11.61 -4.04
CA GLN A 270 4.23 11.06 -5.35
C GLN A 270 4.70 9.62 -5.55
N ARG A 271 5.55 9.06 -4.68
CA ARG A 271 5.89 7.63 -4.76
C ARG A 271 4.67 6.75 -4.56
N ASN A 272 3.81 7.15 -3.61
CA ASN A 272 2.71 6.31 -3.13
C ASN A 272 1.35 7.00 -3.24
N TYR A 273 1.28 8.31 -3.46
CA TYR A 273 0.04 9.09 -3.35
C TYR A 273 -0.17 10.06 -4.52
N TYR A 274 -1.43 10.38 -4.82
CA TYR A 274 -1.82 11.38 -5.82
C TYR A 274 -3.16 12.06 -5.46
N TRP A 275 -3.27 13.37 -5.66
CA TRP A 275 -4.57 14.08 -5.66
C TRP A 275 -4.54 15.36 -6.51
N PRO A 276 -5.70 15.91 -6.95
CA PRO A 276 -5.74 17.17 -7.68
C PRO A 276 -5.19 18.35 -6.86
N ASN A 277 -4.39 19.21 -7.48
CA ASN A 277 -3.75 20.38 -6.85
C ASN A 277 -2.78 20.07 -5.70
N MET A 278 -2.28 18.82 -5.64
CA MET A 278 -1.32 18.37 -4.62
C MET A 278 -0.08 19.25 -4.47
N ALA A 279 0.41 19.84 -5.56
CA ALA A 279 1.54 20.77 -5.51
C ALA A 279 1.22 22.06 -4.74
N ASP A 280 -0.03 22.54 -4.80
CA ASP A 280 -0.46 23.75 -4.11
C ASP A 280 -0.66 23.49 -2.62
N ASP A 281 -1.24 22.33 -2.26
CA ASP A 281 -1.38 21.90 -0.87
C ASP A 281 -0.02 21.73 -0.19
N VAL A 282 0.94 21.06 -0.86
CA VAL A 282 2.31 20.90 -0.36
C VAL A 282 2.99 22.27 -0.24
N ARG A 283 2.85 23.15 -1.23
CA ARG A 283 3.44 24.50 -1.17
C ARG A 283 2.89 25.30 0.01
N LYS A 284 1.56 25.29 0.19
CA LYS A 284 0.88 25.96 1.30
C LYS A 284 1.41 25.45 2.65
N TYR A 285 1.46 24.13 2.83
CA TYR A 285 1.94 23.51 4.07
C TYR A 285 3.41 23.84 4.38
N VAL A 286 4.31 23.62 3.42
CA VAL A 286 5.76 23.88 3.59
C VAL A 286 6.02 25.37 3.85
N SER A 287 5.25 26.28 3.23
CA SER A 287 5.36 27.72 3.50
C SER A 287 4.85 28.12 4.89
N SER A 288 3.95 27.36 5.49
CA SER A 288 3.47 27.59 6.86
C SER A 288 4.24 26.83 7.94
N CYS A 289 5.18 25.94 7.57
CA CYS A 289 5.93 25.13 8.54
C CYS A 289 6.89 26.01 9.35
N THR A 290 6.59 26.20 10.65
CA THR A 290 7.34 27.06 11.56
C THR A 290 8.84 26.70 11.64
N ALA A 291 9.17 25.41 11.70
CA ALA A 291 10.56 24.95 11.72
C ALA A 291 11.33 25.37 10.44
N CYS A 292 10.69 25.27 9.28
CA CYS A 292 11.27 25.74 8.02
C CYS A 292 11.41 27.26 7.96
N GLN A 293 10.40 28.00 8.43
CA GLN A 293 10.40 29.47 8.36
C GLN A 293 11.44 30.11 9.29
N ILE A 294 11.68 29.51 10.46
CA ILE A 294 12.70 29.99 11.39
C ILE A 294 14.11 29.72 10.86
N MET A 295 14.35 28.55 10.26
CA MET A 295 15.71 28.07 9.95
C MET A 295 16.15 28.31 8.50
N LYS A 296 15.25 28.36 7.51
CA LYS A 296 15.63 28.50 6.10
C LYS A 296 15.78 29.96 5.70
N SER A 297 17.01 30.46 5.72
CA SER A 297 17.33 31.76 5.12
C SER A 297 17.36 31.66 3.58
N SER A 298 17.02 32.77 2.91
CA SER A 298 17.03 32.91 1.45
C SER A 298 18.47 32.88 0.91
N HIS A 299 18.80 31.90 0.07
CA HIS A 299 20.10 31.85 -0.61
C HIS A 299 20.02 32.56 -1.97
N GLN A 300 20.60 33.76 -2.04
CA GLN A 300 21.02 34.41 -3.28
C GLN A 300 22.10 33.57 -4.02
N ARG A 301 22.21 33.79 -5.33
CA ARG A 301 23.18 33.12 -6.23
C ARG A 301 24.63 33.53 -5.96
N ALA A 302 25.54 32.56 -6.12
CA ALA A 302 26.90 32.74 -6.64
C ALA A 302 27.46 31.35 -7.03
N ALA A 303 28.47 31.15 -7.88
CA ALA A 303 29.07 31.88 -8.99
C ALA A 303 30.07 30.89 -9.67
N GLY A 304 30.29 31.02 -10.97
CA GLY A 304 31.46 30.45 -11.67
C GLY A 304 31.27 29.07 -12.32
N LEU A 305 31.81 28.93 -13.53
CA LEU A 305 31.86 27.69 -14.31
C LEU A 305 32.81 26.68 -13.64
N LEU A 306 32.29 25.49 -13.35
CA LEU A 306 33.02 24.37 -12.75
C LEU A 306 33.90 23.68 -13.80
N GLN A 307 35.15 23.36 -13.47
CA GLN A 307 35.91 22.35 -14.22
C GLN A 307 35.61 20.96 -13.61
N PRO A 308 34.99 20.03 -14.35
CA PRO A 308 34.66 18.72 -13.83
C PRO A 308 35.91 17.83 -13.74
N LEU A 309 36.14 17.23 -12.58
CA LEU A 309 36.96 16.01 -12.46
C LEU A 309 36.29 14.88 -13.25
N ASP A 310 37.10 13.97 -13.81
CA ASP A 310 36.60 12.80 -14.53
C ASP A 310 35.56 12.04 -13.70
N PRO A 311 34.40 11.70 -14.26
CA PRO A 311 33.36 11.01 -13.53
C PRO A 311 33.82 9.58 -13.18
N PRO A 312 33.64 9.13 -11.92
CA PRO A 312 33.86 7.72 -11.58
C PRO A 312 32.95 6.82 -12.42
N GLN A 313 33.45 5.65 -12.79
CA GLN A 313 32.75 4.67 -13.64
C GLN A 313 31.98 3.64 -12.80
N ARG A 314 32.38 3.45 -11.54
CA ARG A 314 31.69 2.56 -10.60
C ARG A 314 31.44 3.22 -9.25
N PRO A 315 30.46 2.73 -8.48
CA PRO A 315 30.11 3.24 -7.17
C PRO A 315 31.29 3.09 -6.21
N TRP A 316 31.46 4.05 -5.31
CA TRP A 316 32.52 4.07 -4.30
C TRP A 316 33.94 4.02 -4.86
N GLN A 317 34.11 4.25 -6.17
CA GLN A 317 35.43 4.35 -6.79
C GLN A 317 36.16 5.61 -6.33
N TYR A 318 35.46 6.75 -6.35
CA TYR A 318 35.95 8.03 -5.86
C TYR A 318 35.03 8.52 -4.76
N ILE A 319 35.60 8.80 -3.59
CA ILE A 319 34.86 9.33 -2.45
C ILE A 319 35.37 10.70 -2.08
N THR A 320 34.52 11.49 -1.43
CA THR A 320 34.91 12.71 -0.75
C THR A 320 34.82 12.53 0.76
N MET A 321 35.75 13.14 1.50
CA MET A 321 35.76 13.12 2.96
C MET A 321 35.91 14.54 3.49
N ASP A 322 35.05 14.93 4.43
CA ASP A 322 35.08 16.24 5.09
C ASP A 322 34.62 16.12 6.55
N TYR A 323 35.00 17.08 7.39
CA TYR A 323 34.49 17.21 8.74
C TYR A 323 33.48 18.35 8.85
N VAL A 324 32.44 18.09 9.63
CA VAL A 324 31.59 19.13 10.19
C VAL A 324 31.92 19.27 11.66
N THR A 325 32.47 20.42 12.02
CA THR A 325 32.96 20.76 13.35
C THR A 325 32.11 21.89 13.94
N GLY A 326 32.29 22.19 15.23
CA GLY A 326 31.54 23.24 15.93
C GLY A 326 30.13 22.82 16.37
N LEU A 327 29.86 21.52 16.42
CA LEU A 327 28.63 20.98 16.98
C LEU A 327 28.73 20.92 18.51
N PRO A 328 27.62 21.10 19.24
CA PRO A 328 27.60 20.87 20.68
C PRO A 328 27.93 19.41 21.00
N ALA A 329 28.56 19.15 22.14
CA ALA A 329 28.86 17.79 22.56
C ALA A 329 27.58 16.97 22.74
N GLY A 330 27.47 15.86 22.01
CA GLY A 330 26.39 14.89 22.11
C GLY A 330 26.50 14.02 23.36
N PRO A 331 25.54 13.10 23.58
CA PRO A 331 25.45 12.28 24.79
C PRO A 331 26.67 11.36 24.99
N SER A 332 27.38 10.99 23.92
CA SER A 332 28.61 10.19 23.99
C SER A 332 29.88 11.05 23.96
N GLY A 333 29.75 12.38 24.02
CA GLY A 333 30.86 13.32 23.98
C GLY A 333 31.43 13.58 22.58
N ASN A 334 30.70 13.22 21.52
CA ASN A 334 31.07 13.55 20.14
C ASN A 334 30.66 15.00 19.82
N ASP A 335 31.53 15.76 19.17
CA ASP A 335 31.36 17.19 18.85
C ASP A 335 31.73 17.53 17.38
N ALA A 336 31.84 16.50 16.54
CA ALA A 336 32.05 16.58 15.10
C ALA A 336 31.40 15.40 14.35
N ILE A 337 31.23 15.56 13.05
CA ILE A 337 30.78 14.51 12.13
C ILE A 337 31.82 14.36 11.02
N LEU A 338 32.29 13.14 10.80
CA LEU A 338 32.99 12.75 9.58
C LEU A 338 31.95 12.42 8.51
N VAL A 339 31.99 13.14 7.40
CA VAL A 339 31.09 12.97 6.26
C VAL A 339 31.86 12.30 5.12
N VAL A 340 31.37 11.17 4.63
CA VAL A 340 31.97 10.44 3.51
C VAL A 340 30.95 10.25 2.40
N VAL A 341 31.24 10.74 1.18
CA VAL A 341 30.27 10.74 0.08
C VAL A 341 30.80 10.04 -1.16
N ASP A 342 30.00 9.15 -1.75
CA ASP A 342 30.27 8.57 -3.07
C ASP A 342 30.06 9.60 -4.18
N ARG A 343 31.07 9.79 -5.03
CA ARG A 343 30.99 10.76 -6.12
C ARG A 343 30.12 10.31 -7.30
N LEU A 344 29.78 9.03 -7.43
CA LEU A 344 28.90 8.58 -8.51
C LEU A 344 27.42 8.75 -8.13
N ARG A 345 26.96 7.99 -7.14
CA ARG A 345 25.56 7.83 -6.74
C ARG A 345 25.11 8.78 -5.64
N LYS A 346 26.04 9.55 -5.04
CA LYS A 346 25.77 10.56 -4.01
C LYS A 346 25.32 9.99 -2.67
N MET A 347 25.58 8.71 -2.42
CA MET A 347 25.32 8.13 -1.10
C MET A 347 26.34 8.68 -0.11
N ALA A 348 25.87 9.09 1.07
CA ALA A 348 26.71 9.63 2.14
C ALA A 348 26.64 8.76 3.40
N HIS A 349 27.75 8.69 4.14
CA HIS A 349 27.79 8.21 5.53
C HIS A 349 28.09 9.38 6.46
N PHE A 350 27.34 9.46 7.55
CA PHE A 350 27.53 10.46 8.61
C PHE A 350 27.98 9.76 9.88
N ILE A 351 29.22 9.99 10.29
CA ILE A 351 29.86 9.26 11.38
C ILE A 351 30.19 10.23 12.51
N ALA A 352 29.55 10.07 13.67
CA ALA A 352 29.84 10.88 14.85
C ALA A 352 31.29 10.64 15.31
N CYS A 353 32.00 11.73 15.61
CA CYS A 353 33.36 11.70 16.14
C CYS A 353 33.66 12.92 17.01
N GLN A 354 34.86 12.94 17.59
CA GLN A 354 35.38 14.12 18.28
C GLN A 354 36.24 14.97 17.34
N GLN A 355 36.25 16.29 17.51
CA GLN A 355 37.14 17.20 16.79
C GLN A 355 38.62 16.87 17.04
N THR A 356 38.91 16.33 18.23
CA THR A 356 40.23 15.87 18.67
C THR A 356 40.61 14.48 18.16
N ILE A 357 39.78 13.84 17.32
CA ILE A 357 40.05 12.51 16.79
C ILE A 357 41.41 12.46 16.06
N THR A 358 42.17 11.41 16.33
CA THR A 358 43.47 11.22 15.67
C THR A 358 43.28 10.75 14.23
N THR A 359 44.32 10.89 13.40
CA THR A 359 44.32 10.30 12.05
C THR A 359 44.08 8.79 12.09
N GLU A 360 44.70 8.08 13.03
CA GLU A 360 44.57 6.62 13.16
C GLU A 360 43.13 6.21 13.46
N GLN A 361 42.49 6.90 14.40
CA GLN A 361 41.07 6.70 14.74
C GLN A 361 40.16 7.05 13.56
N THR A 362 40.48 8.10 12.81
CA THR A 362 39.75 8.46 11.58
C THR A 362 39.81 7.34 10.54
N ALA A 363 40.97 6.71 10.37
CA ALA A 363 41.13 5.59 9.46
C ALA A 363 40.30 4.39 9.93
N GLN A 364 40.33 4.09 11.22
CA GLN A 364 39.51 3.02 11.82
C GLN A 364 38.00 3.28 11.62
N LEU A 365 37.53 4.50 11.86
CA LEU A 365 36.12 4.87 11.61
C LEU A 365 35.74 4.70 10.14
N SER A 366 36.61 5.13 9.23
CA SER A 366 36.37 5.03 7.78
C SER A 366 36.30 3.56 7.34
N ILE A 367 37.17 2.70 7.87
CA ILE A 367 37.14 1.25 7.61
C ILE A 367 35.86 0.64 8.16
N ALA A 368 35.53 0.91 9.43
CA ALA A 368 34.41 0.28 10.13
C ALA A 368 33.05 0.64 9.53
N ASN A 369 32.88 1.89 9.08
CA ASN A 369 31.59 2.41 8.65
C ASN A 369 31.44 2.51 7.13
N VAL A 370 32.53 2.67 6.37
CA VAL A 370 32.46 2.86 4.92
C VAL A 370 33.09 1.70 4.16
N PHE A 371 34.39 1.44 4.35
CA PHE A 371 35.11 0.49 3.49
C PHE A 371 34.69 -0.96 3.74
N ARG A 372 34.26 -1.31 4.95
CA ARG A 372 33.65 -2.61 5.25
C ARG A 372 32.39 -2.86 4.40
N LEU A 373 31.62 -1.82 4.10
CA LEU A 373 30.35 -1.93 3.38
C LEU A 373 30.53 -1.88 1.87
N HIS A 374 31.45 -1.03 1.39
CA HIS A 374 31.53 -0.66 -0.03
C HIS A 374 32.86 -1.02 -0.72
N GLY A 375 33.82 -1.53 0.05
CA GLY A 375 35.18 -1.79 -0.42
C GLY A 375 36.06 -0.53 -0.42
N LEU A 376 37.32 -0.71 -0.85
CA LEU A 376 38.32 0.36 -0.89
C LEU A 376 38.15 1.25 -2.13
N PRO A 377 38.19 2.58 -1.95
CA PRO A 377 38.14 3.51 -3.08
C PRO A 377 39.47 3.55 -3.83
N THR A 378 39.39 3.85 -5.13
CA THR A 378 40.57 4.14 -5.95
C THR A 378 41.12 5.53 -5.66
N ALA A 379 40.27 6.49 -5.29
CA ALA A 379 40.71 7.81 -4.85
C ALA A 379 39.85 8.38 -3.71
N ILE A 380 40.52 9.06 -2.78
CA ILE A 380 39.91 9.84 -1.71
C ILE A 380 40.20 11.31 -1.99
N ILE A 381 39.14 12.09 -2.08
CA ILE A 381 39.19 13.54 -2.24
C ILE A 381 38.87 14.17 -0.88
N SER A 382 39.74 15.02 -0.36
CA SER A 382 39.48 15.70 0.91
C SER A 382 39.99 17.14 0.86
N ASP A 383 39.65 17.93 1.87
CA ASP A 383 40.35 19.18 2.11
C ASP A 383 41.78 18.92 2.65
N ARG A 384 42.48 20.01 2.98
CA ARG A 384 43.82 19.95 3.56
C ARG A 384 43.81 19.86 5.08
N ASP A 385 42.75 19.33 5.70
CA ASP A 385 42.74 19.10 7.14
C ASP A 385 44.01 18.29 7.54
N PRO A 386 44.71 18.68 8.63
CA PRO A 386 45.90 17.97 9.12
C PRO A 386 45.70 16.46 9.27
N LYS A 387 44.47 16.02 9.58
CA LYS A 387 44.12 14.61 9.71
C LYS A 387 44.25 13.86 8.39
N PHE A 388 43.88 14.46 7.26
CA PHE A 388 44.00 13.86 5.92
C PHE A 388 45.36 14.08 5.26
N THR A 389 46.14 15.05 5.74
CA THR A 389 47.46 15.37 5.16
C THR A 389 48.63 14.76 5.92
N SER A 390 48.37 14.08 7.06
CA SER A 390 49.41 13.49 7.90
C SER A 390 50.22 12.39 7.21
N LYS A 391 51.45 12.17 7.69
CA LYS A 391 52.34 11.11 7.16
C LYS A 391 51.71 9.73 7.26
N PHE A 392 51.05 9.45 8.38
CA PHE A 392 50.34 8.19 8.60
C PHE A 392 49.24 8.00 7.55
N TRP A 393 48.38 9.01 7.32
CA TRP A 393 47.28 8.90 6.34
C TRP A 393 47.79 8.62 4.93
N ARG A 394 48.82 9.37 4.51
CA ARG A 394 49.44 9.19 3.19
C ARG A 394 50.04 7.80 3.04
N HIS A 395 50.77 7.33 4.06
CA HIS A 395 51.39 6.00 4.02
C HIS A 395 50.34 4.88 4.01
N LEU A 396 49.28 4.99 4.83
CA LEU A 396 48.21 4.01 4.90
C LEU A 396 47.56 3.80 3.53
N TRP A 397 47.15 4.88 2.87
CA TRP A 397 46.44 4.79 1.59
C TRP A 397 47.35 4.44 0.41
N ASP A 398 48.63 4.81 0.47
CA ASP A 398 49.64 4.34 -0.48
C ASP A 398 49.78 2.80 -0.44
N GLN A 399 49.81 2.20 0.76
CA GLN A 399 49.84 0.73 0.91
C GLN A 399 48.58 0.03 0.35
N PHE A 400 47.43 0.68 0.42
CA PHE A 400 46.18 0.16 -0.17
C PHE A 400 46.01 0.51 -1.67
N GLY A 401 46.94 1.24 -2.27
CA GLY A 401 46.84 1.69 -3.66
C GLY A 401 45.77 2.77 -3.92
N THR A 402 45.29 3.43 -2.86
CA THR A 402 44.29 4.49 -2.92
C THR A 402 44.97 5.84 -3.13
N LYS A 403 44.61 6.56 -4.19
CA LYS A 403 45.18 7.88 -4.51
C LYS A 403 44.54 8.97 -3.65
N LEU A 404 45.35 9.80 -3.00
CA LEU A 404 44.86 10.97 -2.25
C LEU A 404 44.86 12.21 -3.13
N GLN A 405 43.72 12.91 -3.15
CA GLN A 405 43.53 14.15 -3.89
C GLN A 405 43.07 15.24 -2.92
N PHE A 406 43.83 16.33 -2.79
CA PHE A 406 43.50 17.41 -1.86
C PHE A 406 42.93 18.61 -2.61
N SER A 407 41.77 19.10 -2.20
CA SER A 407 41.24 20.38 -2.68
C SER A 407 42.13 21.54 -2.19
N SER A 408 42.22 22.64 -2.95
CA SER A 408 42.98 23.82 -2.51
C SER A 408 42.07 24.79 -1.76
N ALA A 409 42.63 25.47 -0.75
CA ALA A 409 41.90 26.43 0.10
C ALA A 409 41.28 27.63 -0.66
N TYR A 410 41.65 27.84 -1.93
CA TYR A 410 41.20 28.94 -2.79
C TYR A 410 40.46 28.47 -4.06
N HIS A 411 40.24 27.16 -4.26
CA HIS A 411 39.36 26.65 -5.31
C HIS A 411 38.20 25.83 -4.72
N PRO A 412 37.09 26.48 -4.32
CA PRO A 412 35.81 25.80 -4.04
C PRO A 412 35.29 24.99 -5.25
N GLN A 413 35.90 25.20 -6.41
CA GLN A 413 35.50 24.70 -7.73
C GLN A 413 35.72 23.20 -7.94
N THR A 414 36.60 22.52 -7.19
CA THR A 414 36.83 21.06 -7.35
C THR A 414 35.75 20.20 -6.69
N ASP A 415 35.02 20.74 -5.70
CA ASP A 415 34.10 19.93 -4.90
C ASP A 415 32.83 20.65 -4.41
N GLY A 416 32.28 21.59 -5.18
CA GLY A 416 30.96 22.19 -4.92
C GLY A 416 29.79 21.18 -4.85
N ARG A 417 30.07 19.89 -5.09
CA ARG A 417 29.15 18.78 -4.85
C ARG A 417 29.13 18.36 -3.37
N THR A 418 30.27 18.30 -2.69
CA THR A 418 30.37 17.97 -1.25
C THR A 418 29.90 19.13 -0.38
N GLU A 419 30.16 20.36 -0.80
CA GLU A 419 29.66 21.56 -0.11
C GLU A 419 28.12 21.59 -0.03
N ARG A 420 27.42 21.16 -1.10
CA ARG A 420 25.96 21.00 -1.08
C ARG A 420 25.49 19.88 -0.16
N VAL A 421 26.26 18.79 -0.03
CA VAL A 421 25.96 17.71 0.91
C VAL A 421 26.04 18.24 2.34
N LYS A 422 27.12 18.96 2.66
CA LYS A 422 27.34 19.59 3.95
C LYS A 422 26.22 20.58 4.31
N GLN A 423 25.87 21.49 3.40
CA GLN A 423 24.74 22.42 3.61
C GLN A 423 23.41 21.69 3.83
N THR A 424 23.14 20.62 3.06
CA THR A 424 21.92 19.82 3.23
C THR A 424 21.92 19.11 4.58
N MET A 425 23.07 18.61 5.02
CA MET A 425 23.21 17.93 6.31
C MET A 425 23.06 18.89 7.49
N GLU A 426 23.72 20.06 7.46
CA GLU A 426 23.58 21.10 8.47
C GLU A 426 22.11 21.53 8.59
N GLN A 427 21.43 21.70 7.45
CA GLN A 427 20.00 21.96 7.42
C GLN A 427 19.19 20.83 8.06
N LEU A 428 19.46 19.57 7.73
CA LEU A 428 18.77 18.40 8.30
C LEU A 428 18.93 18.34 9.82
N ILE A 429 20.15 18.57 10.33
CA ILE A 429 20.42 18.61 11.77
C ILE A 429 19.59 19.72 12.43
N GLN A 430 19.61 20.93 11.87
CA GLN A 430 18.89 22.09 12.41
C GLN A 430 17.37 21.91 12.39
N THR A 431 16.82 21.24 11.38
CA THR A 431 15.37 21.07 11.27
C THR A 431 14.83 19.89 12.07
N THR A 432 15.61 18.83 12.22
CA THR A 432 15.14 17.57 12.83
C THR A 432 15.50 17.46 14.30
N CYS A 433 16.51 18.19 14.77
CA CYS A 433 16.92 18.19 16.18
C CYS A 433 16.45 19.47 16.87
N SER A 434 15.34 19.39 17.61
CA SER A 434 14.80 20.51 18.39
C SER A 434 15.72 20.90 19.57
N ASP A 435 16.44 19.92 20.12
CA ASP A 435 17.52 20.12 21.10
C ASP A 435 18.87 19.90 20.40
N PRO A 436 19.74 20.93 20.34
CA PRO A 436 21.06 20.83 19.75
C PRO A 436 21.91 19.68 20.30
N GLN A 437 21.74 19.22 21.54
CA GLN A 437 22.54 18.12 22.11
C GLN A 437 22.09 16.72 21.66
N THR A 438 20.96 16.60 20.96
CA THR A 438 20.40 15.29 20.55
C THR A 438 20.85 14.83 19.17
N TRP A 439 21.63 15.64 18.44
CA TRP A 439 22.02 15.39 17.04
C TRP A 439 22.69 14.02 16.85
N GLU A 440 23.50 13.59 17.81
CA GLU A 440 24.24 12.33 17.73
C GLU A 440 23.31 11.11 17.66
N LYS A 441 22.19 11.12 18.41
CA LYS A 441 21.20 10.04 18.38
C LYS A 441 20.39 10.02 17.08
N SER A 442 20.19 11.20 16.49
CA SER A 442 19.42 11.36 15.25
C SER A 442 20.23 11.00 14.00
N LEU A 443 21.56 10.91 14.10
CA LEU A 443 22.47 10.78 12.96
C LEU A 443 22.12 9.63 11.99
N PRO A 444 21.77 8.40 12.45
CA PRO A 444 21.37 7.33 11.53
C PRO A 444 20.09 7.65 10.75
N LEU A 445 19.13 8.35 11.38
CA LEU A 445 17.89 8.77 10.72
C LEU A 445 18.14 9.90 9.72
N LEU A 446 19.05 10.83 10.04
CA LEU A 446 19.46 11.90 9.13
C LEU A 446 20.20 11.35 7.91
N GLU A 447 21.08 10.37 8.09
CA GLU A 447 21.75 9.66 7.00
C GLU A 447 20.74 8.95 6.10
N PHE A 448 19.78 8.23 6.70
CA PHE A 448 18.71 7.58 5.95
C PHE A 448 17.85 8.59 5.17
N ALA A 449 17.43 9.69 5.82
CA ALA A 449 16.64 10.74 5.19
C ALA A 449 17.38 11.38 4.00
N TYR A 450 18.67 11.66 4.16
CA TYR A 450 19.53 12.17 3.10
C TYR A 450 19.64 11.19 1.93
N ASN A 451 19.97 9.92 2.21
CA ASN A 451 20.19 8.90 1.18
C ASN A 451 18.90 8.46 0.49
N ASN A 452 17.74 8.58 1.13
CA ASN A 452 16.45 8.23 0.52
C ASN A 452 15.82 9.41 -0.26
N ALA A 453 16.33 10.63 -0.09
CA ALA A 453 15.84 11.80 -0.82
C ALA A 453 16.32 11.78 -2.30
N PRO A 454 15.43 11.98 -3.29
CA PRO A 454 15.84 12.06 -4.69
C PRO A 454 16.82 13.21 -4.94
N SER A 455 17.90 12.93 -5.67
CA SER A 455 18.82 13.97 -6.13
C SER A 455 18.26 14.66 -7.38
N ALA A 456 18.46 15.98 -7.48
CA ALA A 456 18.06 16.76 -8.65
C ALA A 456 18.84 16.38 -9.93
N THR A 457 20.01 15.76 -9.78
CA THR A 457 20.88 15.39 -10.91
C THR A 457 20.62 13.99 -11.44
N THR A 458 20.26 13.03 -10.57
CA THR A 458 20.05 11.63 -10.96
C THR A 458 18.58 11.23 -11.02
N HIS A 459 17.66 12.10 -10.57
CA HIS A 459 16.21 11.86 -10.44
C HIS A 459 15.81 10.68 -9.52
N GLN A 460 16.76 9.87 -9.06
CA GLN A 460 16.59 8.76 -8.13
C GLN A 460 17.28 9.07 -6.79
N SER A 461 16.94 8.32 -5.74
CA SER A 461 17.60 8.45 -4.44
C SER A 461 18.96 7.77 -4.45
N PRO A 462 19.97 8.30 -3.74
CA PRO A 462 21.25 7.62 -3.57
C PRO A 462 21.12 6.18 -3.07
N PHE A 463 20.19 5.93 -2.15
CA PHE A 463 19.91 4.60 -1.60
C PHE A 463 19.47 3.62 -2.68
N PHE A 464 18.50 4.00 -3.52
CA PHE A 464 18.00 3.18 -4.62
C PHE A 464 19.03 2.98 -5.74
N LEU A 465 19.89 3.97 -5.98
CA LEU A 465 20.97 3.80 -6.95
C LEU A 465 22.04 2.84 -6.44
N ASN A 466 22.25 2.78 -5.12
CA ASN A 466 23.37 2.04 -4.54
C ASN A 466 23.13 0.53 -4.44
N TYR A 467 21.88 0.13 -4.18
CA TYR A 467 21.41 -1.25 -4.04
C TYR A 467 20.38 -1.55 -5.12
#